data_AF-A0A959I7P7-F1
#
_entry.id   AF-A0A959I7P7-F1
#
_cell.length_a   1.000
_cell.length_b   1.000
_cell.length_c   1.000
_cell.angle_alpha   90.00
_cell.angle_beta   90.00
_cell.angle_gamma   90.00
#
_symmetry.space_group_name_H-M   'P 1'
#
loop_
_entity.id
_entity.type
_entity.pdbx_description
1 polymer ?
#
loop_
_entity_poly.entity_id
_entity_poly.type
_entity_poly.pdbx_seq_one_letter_code
_entity_poly.pdbx_strand_id
1 'polypeptide(L)'
;NDELLSLNGLQSLTKVGANPGYDGDGLEISHHDKLTDLSALSNLISTTYLAVRRNKELSSLNGLQSVATVTKGLDVSYNDKLVNMTGLNS
;
A
#
# COMPACT_ATOMS: atom_id res chain seq x y z
N ASN A 1 8.07 7.58 8.38
CA ASN A 1 9.27 8.39 8.04
C ASN A 1 8.74 9.54 7.20
N ASP A 2 8.59 10.71 7.79
CA ASP A 2 7.80 11.78 7.17
C ASP A 2 8.49 12.37 5.92
N GLU A 3 9.76 12.02 5.71
CA GLU A 3 10.60 12.47 4.60
C GLU A 3 10.68 11.49 3.42
N LEU A 4 10.07 10.30 3.51
CA LEU A 4 10.14 9.33 2.41
C LEU A 4 9.36 9.85 1.19
N LEU A 5 10.08 10.10 0.10
CA LEU A 5 9.49 10.62 -1.14
C LEU A 5 9.05 9.52 -2.11
N SER A 6 9.64 8.34 -2.02
CA SER A 6 9.47 7.28 -3.03
C SER A 6 9.72 5.89 -2.46
N LEU A 7 9.05 4.91 -3.07
CA LEU A 7 9.19 3.48 -2.83
C LEU A 7 10.06 2.77 -3.89
N ASN A 8 10.80 3.54 -4.70
CA ASN A 8 11.71 2.98 -5.70
C ASN A 8 12.68 1.97 -5.08
N GLY A 9 12.83 0.83 -5.73
CA GLY A 9 13.54 -0.35 -5.21
C GLY A 9 12.59 -1.50 -4.85
N LEU A 10 11.29 -1.23 -4.69
CA LEU A 10 10.28 -2.26 -4.37
C LEU A 10 9.59 -2.88 -5.60
N GLN A 11 10.02 -2.52 -6.82
CA GLN A 11 9.35 -2.95 -8.06
C GLN A 11 9.33 -4.47 -8.26
N SER A 12 10.22 -5.21 -7.61
CA SER A 12 10.27 -6.68 -7.70
C SER A 12 9.32 -7.39 -6.73
N LEU A 13 8.63 -6.65 -5.84
CA LEU A 13 7.71 -7.27 -4.88
C LEU A 13 6.46 -7.79 -5.59
N THR A 14 6.20 -9.08 -5.44
CA THR A 14 4.99 -9.74 -5.95
C THR A 14 4.08 -10.26 -4.84
N LYS A 15 4.62 -10.49 -3.64
CA LYS A 15 3.89 -10.95 -2.46
C LYS A 15 4.50 -10.39 -1.18
N VAL A 16 3.67 -9.97 -0.23
CA VAL A 16 4.09 -9.50 1.10
C VAL A 16 3.24 -10.17 2.18
N GLY A 17 3.87 -10.68 3.23
CA GLY A 17 3.16 -11.35 4.32
C GLY A 17 2.73 -12.75 3.90
N ALA A 18 3.65 -13.69 4.10
CA ALA A 18 3.48 -15.08 3.69
C ALA A 18 3.59 -16.05 4.87
N ASN A 19 3.84 -15.55 6.09
CA ASN A 19 4.04 -16.38 7.25
C ASN A 19 2.69 -16.76 7.88
N PRO A 20 2.25 -18.03 7.75
CA PRO A 20 0.99 -18.46 8.34
C PRO A 20 1.05 -18.31 9.86
N GLY A 21 0.02 -17.71 10.47
CA GLY A 21 -0.09 -17.57 11.92
C GLY A 21 0.48 -16.28 12.53
N TYR A 22 1.10 -15.40 11.73
CA TYR A 22 1.43 -14.04 12.18
C TYR A 22 0.38 -13.04 11.71
N ASP A 23 -0.27 -12.36 12.67
CA ASP A 23 -1.28 -11.32 12.39
C ASP A 23 -0.66 -9.96 12.03
N GLY A 24 0.62 -9.78 12.28
CA GLY A 24 1.37 -8.58 11.89
C GLY A 24 2.03 -8.64 10.50
N ASP A 25 1.83 -9.72 9.74
CA ASP A 25 2.45 -9.89 8.43
C ASP A 25 1.62 -9.16 7.36
N GLY A 26 2.21 -8.21 6.64
CA GLY A 26 1.51 -7.46 5.60
C GLY A 26 2.31 -6.26 5.08
N LEU A 27 1.73 -5.56 4.12
CA LEU A 27 2.25 -4.30 3.62
C LEU A 27 1.64 -3.14 4.39
N GLU A 28 2.47 -2.41 5.13
CA GLU A 28 2.09 -1.16 5.79
C GLU A 28 2.84 0.03 5.19
N ILE A 29 2.08 0.98 4.65
CA ILE A 29 2.55 2.27 4.15
C ILE A 29 1.89 3.34 5.03
N SER A 30 2.58 3.72 6.10
CA SER A 30 2.03 4.66 7.07
C SER A 30 2.98 5.75 7.52
N HIS A 31 2.45 6.96 7.77
CA HIS A 31 3.21 8.11 8.23
C HIS A 31 4.35 8.50 7.26
N HIS A 32 4.00 8.66 5.99
CA HIS A 32 4.87 9.20 4.95
C HIS A 32 4.19 10.42 4.31
N ASP A 33 4.22 11.54 5.03
CA ASP A 33 3.47 12.75 4.65
C ASP A 33 3.81 13.26 3.25
N LYS A 34 5.06 13.09 2.79
CA LYS A 34 5.51 13.53 1.45
C LYS A 34 5.36 12.47 0.34
N LEU A 35 4.92 11.26 0.67
CA LEU A 35 4.75 10.19 -0.31
C LEU A 35 3.51 10.48 -1.18
N THR A 36 3.70 10.53 -2.48
CA THR A 36 2.64 10.85 -3.46
C THR A 36 2.37 9.74 -4.47
N ASP A 37 3.25 8.73 -4.53
CA ASP A 37 3.24 7.71 -5.57
C ASP A 37 3.49 6.32 -4.98
N LEU A 38 2.65 5.36 -5.38
CA LEU A 38 2.80 3.94 -5.04
C LEU A 38 3.17 3.09 -6.26
N SER A 39 3.54 3.69 -7.40
CA SER A 39 3.75 2.98 -8.67
C SER A 39 4.82 1.90 -8.59
N ALA A 40 5.79 2.05 -7.66
CA ALA A 40 6.78 1.03 -7.38
C ALA A 40 6.20 -0.31 -6.88
N LEU A 41 4.91 -0.37 -6.53
CA LEU A 41 4.20 -1.57 -6.09
C LEU A 41 3.35 -2.20 -7.19
N SER A 42 3.45 -1.75 -8.44
CA SER A 42 2.61 -2.20 -9.56
C SER A 42 2.63 -3.71 -9.82
N ASN A 43 3.64 -4.42 -9.31
CA ASN A 43 3.80 -5.86 -9.47
C ASN A 43 3.30 -6.66 -8.25
N LEU A 44 2.81 -6.00 -7.20
CA LEU A 44 2.30 -6.67 -6.00
C LEU A 44 0.97 -7.34 -6.32
N ILE A 45 0.93 -8.67 -6.19
CA ILE A 45 -0.25 -9.49 -6.52
C ILE A 45 -1.06 -9.81 -5.27
N SER A 46 -0.39 -10.06 -4.15
CA SER A 46 -1.07 -10.49 -2.93
C SER A 46 -0.39 -10.00 -1.66
N THR A 47 -1.20 -9.78 -0.62
CA THR A 47 -0.70 -9.56 0.73
C THR A 47 -1.64 -10.10 1.80
N THR A 48 -1.14 -10.40 3.00
CA THR A 48 -2.03 -10.75 4.12
C THR A 48 -2.82 -9.53 4.58
N TYR A 49 -2.17 -8.40 4.80
CA TYR A 49 -2.79 -7.17 5.26
C TYR A 49 -2.26 -6.00 4.45
N LEU A 50 -3.13 -5.09 4.05
CA LEU A 50 -2.78 -3.89 3.31
C LEU A 50 -3.24 -2.67 4.11
N ALA A 51 -2.29 -1.93 4.68
CA ALA A 51 -2.55 -0.66 5.34
C ALA A 51 -1.91 0.48 4.56
N VAL A 52 -2.73 1.43 4.10
CA VAL A 52 -2.29 2.70 3.53
C VAL A 52 -2.93 3.80 4.38
N ARG A 53 -2.19 4.34 5.35
CA ARG A 53 -2.78 5.27 6.32
C ARG A 53 -1.87 6.42 6.68
N ARG A 54 -2.44 7.60 6.94
CA ARG A 54 -1.65 8.79 7.37
C ARG A 54 -0.55 9.13 6.37
N ASN A 55 -0.87 9.14 5.07
CA ASN A 55 0.01 9.65 4.01
C ASN A 55 -0.66 10.90 3.43
N LYS A 56 -0.38 12.05 4.05
CA LYS A 56 -1.13 13.30 3.82
C LYS A 56 -1.18 13.75 2.37
N GLU A 57 -0.06 13.63 1.66
CA GLU A 57 0.05 14.06 0.25
C GLU A 57 -0.38 12.98 -0.75
N LEU A 58 -0.66 11.75 -0.30
CA LEU A 58 -1.06 10.66 -1.18
C LEU A 58 -2.49 10.89 -1.70
N SER A 59 -2.61 11.08 -3.01
CA SER A 59 -3.87 11.41 -3.68
C SER A 59 -4.48 10.28 -4.49
N SER A 60 -3.75 9.17 -4.66
CA SER A 60 -4.18 8.00 -5.43
C SER A 60 -3.55 6.72 -4.89
N LEU A 61 -4.22 5.59 -5.09
CA LEU A 61 -3.70 4.24 -4.83
C LEU A 61 -3.12 3.59 -6.10
N ASN A 62 -2.89 4.37 -7.16
CA ASN A 62 -2.22 3.90 -8.36
C ASN A 62 -0.86 3.29 -8.02
N GLY A 63 -0.63 2.08 -8.53
CA GLY A 63 0.43 1.19 -8.09
C GLY A 63 -0.09 -0.07 -7.40
N LEU A 64 -1.33 -0.08 -6.90
CA LEU A 64 -1.93 -1.25 -6.24
C LEU A 64 -2.91 -2.03 -7.14
N GLN A 65 -2.99 -1.70 -8.44
CA GLN A 65 -4.00 -2.25 -9.36
C GLN A 65 -3.89 -3.77 -9.56
N SER A 66 -2.70 -4.32 -9.35
CA SER A 66 -2.41 -5.74 -9.50
C SER A 66 -2.73 -6.55 -8.25
N VAL A 67 -3.05 -5.91 -7.13
CA VAL A 67 -3.36 -6.59 -5.86
C VAL A 67 -4.71 -7.29 -6.01
N ALA A 68 -4.66 -8.59 -6.26
CA ALA A 68 -5.82 -9.44 -6.45
C ALA A 68 -6.28 -10.12 -5.15
N THR A 69 -5.45 -10.12 -4.10
CA THR A 69 -5.77 -10.83 -2.86
C THR A 69 -5.23 -10.11 -1.64
N VAL A 70 -6.14 -9.78 -0.73
CA VAL A 70 -5.86 -9.32 0.64
C VAL A 70 -6.60 -10.24 1.60
N THR A 71 -5.89 -11.04 2.39
CA THR A 71 -6.53 -12.17 3.11
C THR A 71 -7.06 -11.83 4.50
N LYS A 72 -6.44 -10.91 5.24
CA LYS A 72 -6.81 -10.57 6.62
C LYS A 72 -7.53 -9.24 6.72
N GLY A 73 -7.14 -8.24 5.93
CA GLY A 73 -7.80 -6.95 6.00
C GLY A 73 -7.14 -5.86 5.17
N LEU A 74 -7.96 -4.87 4.84
CA LEU A 74 -7.59 -3.66 4.12
C LEU A 74 -7.95 -2.46 5.00
N ASP A 75 -6.97 -1.60 5.26
CA ASP A 75 -7.15 -0.32 5.97
C ASP A 75 -6.62 0.81 5.10
N VAL A 76 -7.54 1.65 4.62
CA VAL A 76 -7.21 2.89 3.92
C VAL A 76 -7.85 4.04 4.67
N SER A 77 -7.09 4.70 5.53
CA SER A 77 -7.61 5.70 6.47
C SER A 77 -6.66 6.88 6.65
N TYR A 78 -7.20 8.06 6.96
CA TYR A 78 -6.39 9.27 7.22
C TYR A 78 -5.42 9.65 6.08
N ASN A 79 -5.82 9.47 4.82
CA ASN A 79 -5.08 9.99 3.67
C ASN A 79 -5.82 11.24 3.15
N ASP A 80 -5.47 12.41 3.68
CA ASP A 80 -6.27 13.65 3.54
C ASP A 80 -6.52 14.07 2.08
N LYS A 81 -5.60 13.78 1.17
CA LYS A 81 -5.72 14.12 -0.26
C LYS A 81 -6.27 12.98 -1.13
N LEU A 82 -6.54 11.81 -0.56
CA LEU A 82 -7.05 10.67 -1.33
C LEU A 82 -8.52 10.91 -1.69
N VAL A 83 -8.78 11.12 -2.99
CA VAL A 83 -10.10 11.50 -3.49
C VAL A 83 -11.02 10.31 -3.74
N ASN A 84 -10.46 9.14 -4.02
CA ASN A 84 -11.21 7.92 -4.32
C ASN A 84 -10.31 6.69 -4.10
N MET A 85 -10.91 5.50 -4.24
CA MET A 85 -10.22 4.21 -4.11
C MET A 85 -9.68 3.70 -5.45
N THR A 86 -9.59 4.55 -6.49
CA THR A 86 -9.02 4.17 -7.78
C THR A 86 -7.58 3.69 -7.57
N GLY A 87 -7.30 2.48 -8.03
CA GLY A 87 -6.07 1.76 -7.71
C GLY A 87 -6.34 0.43 -7.03
N LEU A 88 -7.46 0.28 -6.32
CA LEU A 88 -7.94 -1.01 -5.82
C LEU A 88 -9.05 -1.50 -6.73
N ASN A 89 -8.76 -2.50 -7.54
CA ASN A 89 -9.76 -3.18 -8.36
C ASN A 89 -10.43 -4.29 -7.53
N SER A 90 -11.72 -4.55 -7.80
CA SER A 90 -12.45 -5.70 -7.23
C SER A 90 -12.23 -6.96 -8.06
#